data_AF-A0A6G6KCF5-F1
#
_entry.id   AF-A0A6G6KCF5-F1
#
_cell.length_a   1.000
_cell.length_b   1.000
_cell.length_c   1.000
_cell.angle_alpha   90.00
_cell.angle_beta   90.00
_cell.angle_gamma   90.00
#
_symmetry.space_group_name_H-M   'P 1'
#
loop_
_entity.id
_entity.type
_entity.pdbx_description
1 polymer ?
#
loop_
_entity_poly.entity_id
_entity_poly.type
_entity_poly.pdbx_seq_one_letter_code
_entity_poly.pdbx_strand_id
1 'polypeptide(L)' 'MSTKAAASNLGQVLKDYIVQWQDTRNYWRDAKSAEFEHKYLEKLPGYVQITRNVMEEMDTLLSKLKRDCE' A
#
# COMPACT_ATOMS: atom_id res chain seq x y z
N MET A 1 -16.86 -3.38 -6.21
CA MET A 1 -15.67 -2.56 -5.88
C MET A 1 -14.75 -2.58 -7.09
N SER A 2 -14.36 -1.42 -7.64
CA SER A 2 -13.35 -1.37 -8.71
C SER A 2 -11.96 -1.54 -8.11
N THR A 3 -11.09 -2.30 -8.78
CA THR A 3 -9.70 -2.54 -8.34
C THR A 3 -8.89 -1.25 -8.30
N LYS A 4 -9.23 -0.25 -9.13
CA LYS A 4 -8.67 1.10 -9.07
C LYS A 4 -8.94 1.82 -7.75
N ALA A 5 -10.18 1.75 -7.23
CA ALA A 5 -10.52 2.33 -5.94
C ALA A 5 -9.76 1.65 -4.79
N ALA A 6 -9.59 0.33 -4.86
CA ALA A 6 -8.79 -0.43 -3.90
C ALA A 6 -7.31 -0.03 -3.94
N ALA A 7 -6.73 0.16 -5.13
CA ALA A 7 -5.34 0.62 -5.29
C ALA A 7 -5.10 2.01 -4.70
N SER A 8 -6.06 2.93 -4.89
CA SER A 8 -6.02 4.27 -4.28
C SER A 8 -6.08 4.19 -2.75
N ASN A 9 -7.04 3.42 -2.22
CA ASN A 9 -7.19 3.23 -0.78
C ASN A 9 -5.94 2.60 -0.14
N LEU A 10 -5.34 1.61 -0.77
CA LEU A 10 -4.13 0.96 -0.28
C LEU A 10 -2.95 1.94 -0.17
N GLY A 11 -2.81 2.84 -1.15
CA GLY A 11 -1.80 3.90 -1.09
C GLY A 11 -2.06 4.92 0.02
N GLN A 12 -3.32 5.24 0.29
CA GLN A 12 -3.68 6.16 1.38
C GLN A 12 -3.41 5.54 2.75
N VAL A 13 -3.85 4.30 2.98
CA VAL A 13 -3.64 3.61 4.25
C VAL A 13 -2.15 3.44 4.56
N LEU A 14 -1.31 3.18 3.55
CA LEU A 14 0.15 3.15 3.76
C LEU A 14 0.69 4.50 4.24
N LYS A 15 0.25 5.62 3.64
CA LYS A 15 0.70 6.96 4.07
C LYS A 15 0.31 7.22 5.52
N ASP A 16 -0.95 6.96 5.86
CA ASP A 16 -1.46 7.14 7.21
C ASP A 16 -0.68 6.28 8.21
N TYR A 17 -0.38 5.04 7.84
CA TYR A 17 0.42 4.12 8.65
C TYR A 17 1.85 4.62 8.88
N ILE A 18 2.51 5.16 7.85
CA ILE A 18 3.86 5.73 7.98
C ILE A 18 3.84 6.95 8.92
N VAL A 19 2.82 7.82 8.82
CA VAL A 19 2.66 8.96 9.73
C VAL A 19 2.51 8.48 11.18
N GLN A 20 1.64 7.51 11.41
CA GLN A 20 1.46 6.91 12.74
C GLN A 20 2.73 6.24 13.28
N TRP A 21 3.54 5.65 12.40
CA TRP A 21 4.85 5.11 12.77
C TRP A 21 5.82 6.21 13.23
N GLN A 22 5.90 7.34 12.52
CA GLN A 22 6.74 8.47 12.92
C GLN A 22 6.31 9.02 14.28
N ASP A 23 5.00 9.13 14.53
CA ASP A 23 4.48 9.53 15.84
C ASP A 23 4.84 8.52 16.94
N THR A 24 4.75 7.23 16.64
CA THR A 24 5.14 6.15 17.57
C THR A 24 6.62 6.23 17.92
N ARG A 25 7.48 6.55 16.96
CA ARG A 25 8.92 6.71 17.16
C ARG A 25 9.31 7.87 18.06
N ASN A 26 8.40 8.82 18.30
CA ASN A 26 8.61 9.85 19.31
C ASN A 26 8.64 9.27 20.73
N TYR A 27 7.99 8.13 20.97
CA TYR A 27 7.89 7.50 22.30
C TYR A 27 8.66 6.17 22.38
N TRP A 28 8.72 5.41 21.30
CA TRP A 28 9.40 4.11 21.23
C TRP A 28 10.75 4.24 20.51
N ARG A 29 11.84 4.40 21.27
CA ARG A 29 13.17 4.78 20.74
C ARG A 29 14.26 3.73 20.98
N ASP A 30 13.91 2.55 21.46
CA ASP A 30 14.88 1.50 21.76
C ASP A 30 15.31 0.73 20.50
N ALA A 31 16.22 -0.24 20.68
CA ALA A 31 16.66 -1.10 19.59
C ALA A 31 15.52 -1.91 18.94
N LYS A 32 14.42 -2.18 19.66
CA LYS A 32 13.29 -2.94 19.12
C LYS A 32 12.46 -2.12 18.14
N SER A 33 12.34 -0.81 18.34
CA SER A 33 11.67 0.04 17.35
C SER A 33 12.47 0.14 16.04
N ALA A 34 13.80 0.09 16.10
CA ALA A 34 14.67 0.02 14.92
C ALA A 34 14.57 -1.34 14.20
N GLU A 35 14.62 -2.45 14.95
CA GLU A 35 14.39 -3.80 14.41
C GLU A 35 13.02 -3.93 13.72
N PHE A 36 11.98 -3.35 14.32
CA PHE A 36 10.63 -3.36 13.77
C PHE A 36 10.54 -2.62 12.43
N GLU A 37 11.10 -1.40 12.37
CA GLU A 37 11.13 -0.60 11.14
C GLU A 37 11.82 -1.33 10.00
N HIS A 38 13.02 -1.84 10.27
CA HIS A 38 13.81 -2.57 9.28
C HIS A 38 13.10 -3.84 8.80
N LYS A 39 12.54 -4.61 9.72
CA LYS A 39 11.93 -5.91 9.40
C LYS A 39 10.61 -5.78 8.65
N TYR A 40 9.78 -4.80 9.02
CA TYR A 40 8.39 -4.75 8.56
C TYR A 40 8.05 -3.52 7.72
N LEU A 41 8.67 -2.36 7.99
CA LEU A 41 8.25 -1.11 7.37
C LEU A 41 9.08 -0.71 6.17
N GLU A 42 10.39 -0.97 6.18
CA GLU A 42 11.31 -0.50 5.15
C GLU A 42 10.91 -0.98 3.74
N LYS A 43 10.47 -2.25 3.63
CA LYS A 43 10.06 -2.85 2.34
C LYS A 43 8.58 -2.63 2.00
N LEU A 44 7.77 -2.25 2.98
CA LEU A 44 6.32 -2.16 2.84
C LEU A 44 5.88 -1.18 1.74
N PRO A 45 6.48 0.02 1.59
CA PRO A 45 6.16 0.92 0.48
C PRO A 45 6.38 0.31 -0.89
N GLY A 46 7.48 -0.44 -1.06
CA GLY A 46 7.79 -1.13 -2.30
C GLY A 46 6.73 -2.17 -2.65
N TYR A 47 6.36 -3.01 -1.68
CA TYR A 47 5.32 -4.02 -1.88
C TYR A 47 3.95 -3.40 -2.20
N VAL A 48 3.55 -2.37 -1.46
CA VAL A 48 2.30 -1.65 -1.73
C VAL A 48 2.32 -1.04 -3.13
N GLN A 49 3.42 -0.44 -3.57
CA GLN A 49 3.51 0.13 -4.91
C GLN A 49 3.35 -0.94 -6.00
N ILE A 50 4.01 -2.09 -5.84
CA ILE A 50 3.87 -3.23 -6.76
C ILE A 50 2.40 -3.69 -6.80
N THR A 51 1.77 -3.89 -5.64
CA THR A 51 0.37 -4.31 -5.54
C THR A 51 -0.58 -3.32 -6.21
N ARG A 52 -0.36 -2.01 -6.02
CA ARG A 52 -1.17 -0.96 -6.64
C ARG A 52 -1.08 -1.01 -8.17
N ASN A 53 0.12 -1.18 -8.71
CA ASN A 53 0.33 -1.29 -10.16
C ASN A 53 -0.45 -2.49 -10.73
N VAL A 54 -0.34 -3.66 -10.09
CA VAL A 54 -1.07 -4.87 -10.52
C VAL A 54 -2.59 -4.66 -10.44
N MET A 55 -3.09 -3.99 -9.41
CA MET A 55 -4.52 -3.68 -9.28
C MET A 55 -5.03 -2.76 -10.41
N GLU A 56 -4.22 -1.80 -10.84
CA GLU A 56 -4.52 -0.88 -11.96
C GLU A 56 -4.49 -1.62 -13.32
N GLU A 57 -3.55 -2.55 -13.51
CA GLU A 57 -3.52 -3.43 -14.68
C GLU A 57 -4.76 -4.32 -14.73
N MET A 58 -5.17 -4.90 -13.60
CA MET A 58 -6.41 -5.68 -13.50
C MET A 58 -7.65 -4.84 -13.83
N ASP A 59 -7.73 -3.58 -13.36
CA ASP A 59 -8.85 -2.68 -13.66
C ASP A 59 -8.96 -2.45 -15.18
N THR A 60 -7.81 -2.28 -15.84
CA THR A 60 -7.72 -2.08 -17.28
C THR A 60 -8.21 -3.31 -18.05
N LEU A 61 -7.79 -4.51 -17.64
CA LEU A 61 -8.22 -5.76 -18.27
C LEU A 61 -9.72 -6.01 -18.08
N LEU A 62 -10.23 -5.85 -16.86
CA LEU A 62 -11.65 -6.02 -16.55
C LEU A 62 -12.52 -5.01 -17.32
N SER A 63 -12.05 -3.77 -17.46
CA SER A 63 -12.75 -2.74 -18.23
C SER A 63 -12.81 -3.05 -19.72
N LYS A 64 -11.74 -3.65 -20.29
CA LYS A 64 -11.73 -4.11 -21.68
C LYS A 64 -12.71 -5.27 -21.88
N LEU A 65 -12.60 -6.31 -21.05
CA LEU A 65 -13.50 -7.48 -21.11
C LEU A 65 -14.97 -7.07 -21.02
N LYS A 66 -15.30 -6.13 -20.14
CA LYS A 66 -16.67 -5.62 -20.03
C LYS A 66 -17.16 -4.97 -21.33
N ARG A 67 -16.31 -4.18 -21.99
CA ARG A 67 -16.65 -3.54 -23.27
C ARG A 67 -16.76 -4.54 -24.42
N ASP A 68 -15.97 -5.60 -24.40
CA ASP A 68 -16.00 -6.65 -25.43
C ASP A 68 -17.23 -7.56 -25.30
N CYS A 69 -17.90 -7.57 -24.13
CA CYS A 69 -19.10 -8.35 -23.85
C CYS A 69 -20.41 -7.54 -23.92
N GLU A 70 -20.34 -6.22 -24.07
CA GLU A 70 -21.48 -5.30 -24.30
C GLU A 70 -21.64 -5.02 -25.80
#